data_AF-A0A962B183-F1
#
_entry.id   AF-A0A962B183-F1
#
_cell.length_a   1.000
_cell.length_b   1.000
_cell.length_c   1.000
_cell.angle_alpha   90.00
_cell.angle_beta   90.00
_cell.angle_gamma   90.00
#
_symmetry.space_group_name_H-M   'P 1'
#
loop_
_entity.id
_entity.type
_entity.pdbx_description
1 polymer ?
#
loop_
_entity_poly.entity_id
_entity_poly.type
_entity_poly.pdbx_seq_one_letter_code
_entity_poly.pdbx_strand_id
1 'polypeptide(L)'
;LWGFIGRYAPGATPESYPALDHLVGYAIAYYRDFVRPTKRFRLPDDKERAALSALDSGLASLAPGASAEELQTLVYETGKTMGYAEALRDWFKTIYEVLLGSSQGPRFGSFIALYGVAETRTLIAKALAGELTSAAE
;
A
#
# COMPACT_ATOMS: atom_id res chain seq x y z
N LEU A 1 8.17 0.95 11.90
CA LEU A 1 8.99 0.02 11.07
C LEU A 1 9.23 -1.31 11.80
N TRP A 2 9.63 -1.29 13.07
CA TRP A 2 9.83 -2.49 13.89
C TRP A 2 8.63 -3.45 13.95
N GLY A 3 7.38 -2.94 13.97
CA GLY A 3 6.19 -3.81 13.85
C GLY A 3 6.16 -4.65 12.57
N PHE A 4 6.67 -4.14 11.44
CA PHE A 4 6.79 -4.90 10.19
C PHE A 4 7.98 -5.86 10.20
N ILE A 5 9.10 -5.42 10.77
CA ILE A 5 10.30 -6.27 10.92
C ILE A 5 9.95 -7.49 11.78
N GLY A 6 9.23 -7.31 12.90
CA GLY A 6 8.81 -8.40 13.77
C GLY A 6 7.85 -9.40 13.12
N ARG A 7 7.03 -8.97 12.14
CA ARG A 7 6.20 -9.87 11.33
C ARG A 7 7.04 -10.78 10.43
N TYR A 8 8.18 -10.30 9.95
CA TYR A 8 9.09 -11.07 9.09
C TYR A 8 10.12 -11.89 9.89
N ALA A 9 10.65 -11.32 10.96
CA ALA A 9 11.65 -11.91 11.84
C ALA A 9 11.13 -11.90 13.30
N PRO A 10 10.36 -12.92 13.71
CA PRO A 10 9.85 -13.03 15.07
C PRO A 10 10.96 -12.97 16.11
N GLY A 11 10.79 -12.14 17.14
CA GLY A 11 11.78 -11.94 18.20
C GLY A 11 12.84 -10.88 17.90
N ALA A 12 12.86 -10.30 16.70
CA ALA A 12 13.73 -9.17 16.40
C ALA A 12 13.25 -7.90 17.11
N THR A 13 14.12 -7.34 17.96
CA THR A 13 13.89 -6.10 18.72
C THR A 13 15.06 -5.12 18.50
N PRO A 14 14.85 -3.82 18.74
CA PRO A 14 15.95 -2.85 18.77
C PRO A 14 17.09 -3.29 19.69
N GLU A 15 16.74 -3.82 20.86
CA GLU A 15 17.69 -4.22 21.90
C GLU A 15 18.49 -5.46 21.52
N SER A 16 17.84 -6.44 20.88
CA SER A 16 18.51 -7.67 20.44
C SER A 16 19.30 -7.50 19.13
N TYR A 17 19.01 -6.45 18.34
CA TYR A 17 19.69 -6.15 17.07
C TYR A 17 20.05 -4.66 16.94
N PRO A 18 20.99 -4.14 17.75
CA PRO A 18 21.30 -2.70 17.80
C PRO A 18 21.86 -2.14 16.48
N ALA A 19 22.62 -2.95 15.72
CA ALA A 19 23.09 -2.54 14.40
C ALA A 19 21.94 -2.37 13.40
N LEU A 20 20.92 -3.25 13.46
CA LEU A 20 19.72 -3.12 12.64
C LEU A 20 18.90 -1.90 13.05
N ASP A 21 18.82 -1.60 14.35
CA ASP A 21 18.12 -0.41 14.84
C ASP A 21 18.72 0.89 14.28
N HIS A 22 20.06 0.99 14.25
CA HIS A 22 20.72 2.13 13.62
C HIS A 22 20.39 2.24 12.12
N LEU A 23 20.38 1.13 11.39
CA LEU A 23 20.00 1.12 9.97
C LEU A 23 18.53 1.51 9.75
N VAL A 24 17.64 1.06 10.64
CA VAL A 24 16.22 1.47 10.67
C VAL A 24 16.12 2.98 10.87
N GLY A 25 16.90 3.55 11.78
CA GLY A 25 16.99 4.99 11.99
C GLY A 25 17.37 5.73 10.70
N TYR A 26 18.40 5.27 9.98
CA TYR A 26 18.81 5.87 8.71
C TYR A 26 17.74 5.73 7.63
N ALA A 27 17.06 4.58 7.53
CA ALA A 27 15.97 4.39 6.58
C ALA A 27 14.78 5.34 6.86
N ILE A 28 14.45 5.56 8.13
CA ILE A 28 13.40 6.51 8.53
C ILE A 28 13.81 7.94 8.18
N ALA A 29 15.04 8.34 8.51
CA ALA A 29 15.56 9.66 8.17
C ALA A 29 15.54 9.90 6.65
N TYR A 30 16.01 8.91 5.88
CA TYR A 30 15.99 8.98 4.42
C TYR A 30 14.56 9.13 3.86
N TYR A 31 13.62 8.33 4.36
CA TYR A 31 12.22 8.45 3.96
C TYR A 31 11.66 9.84 4.29
N ARG A 32 11.90 10.34 5.51
CA ARG A 32 11.41 11.65 5.97
C ARG A 32 11.96 12.79 5.12
N ASP A 33 13.26 12.78 4.83
CA ASP A 33 13.96 13.93 4.26
C ASP A 33 13.98 13.92 2.73
N PHE A 34 13.93 12.75 2.09
CA PHE A 34 14.07 12.62 0.63
C PHE A 34 12.84 12.01 -0.06
N VAL A 35 12.12 11.09 0.59
CA VAL A 35 10.98 10.41 -0.07
C VAL A 35 9.67 11.14 0.20
N ARG A 36 9.31 11.36 1.47
CA ARG A 36 8.05 11.99 1.89
C ARG A 36 7.82 13.34 1.19
N PRO A 37 8.81 14.26 1.08
CA PRO A 37 8.58 15.57 0.45
C PRO A 37 8.25 15.50 -1.04
N THR A 38 8.55 14.38 -1.70
CA THR A 38 8.24 14.15 -3.13
C THR A 38 6.87 13.49 -3.33
N LYS A 39 6.23 13.01 -2.26
CA LYS A 39 4.92 12.36 -2.37
C LYS A 39 3.86 13.37 -2.80
N ARG A 40 3.05 13.00 -3.78
CA ARG A 40 1.95 13.80 -4.33
C ARG A 40 0.73 12.89 -4.42
N PHE A 41 -0.16 13.04 -3.47
CA PHE A 41 -1.46 12.36 -3.47
C PHE A 41 -2.42 13.13 -4.37
N ARG A 42 -3.31 12.40 -5.05
CA ARG A 42 -4.41 12.99 -5.81
C ARG A 42 -5.71 12.31 -5.44
N LEU A 43 -6.82 13.02 -5.66
CA LEU A 43 -8.14 12.42 -5.54
C LEU A 43 -8.37 11.42 -6.68
N PRO A 44 -9.04 10.29 -6.40
CA PRO A 44 -9.50 9.39 -7.44
C PRO A 44 -10.72 9.98 -8.18
N ASP A 45 -10.83 9.74 -9.48
CA ASP A 45 -12.05 10.01 -10.26
C ASP A 45 -13.15 8.95 -10.01
N ASP A 46 -14.33 9.10 -10.62
CA ASP A 46 -15.45 8.18 -10.38
C ASP A 46 -15.15 6.72 -10.76
N LYS A 47 -14.40 6.49 -11.84
CA LYS A 47 -14.00 5.13 -12.28
C LYS A 47 -13.03 4.53 -11.29
N GLU A 48 -12.03 5.30 -10.88
CA GLU A 48 -11.00 4.90 -9.92
C GLU A 48 -11.60 4.65 -8.53
N ARG A 49 -12.55 5.48 -8.10
CA ARG A 49 -13.32 5.30 -6.85
C ARG A 49 -14.05 3.97 -6.83
N ALA A 50 -14.75 3.64 -7.93
CA ALA A 50 -15.43 2.36 -8.07
C ALA A 50 -14.43 1.20 -8.01
N ALA A 51 -13.29 1.31 -8.68
CA ALA A 51 -12.27 0.26 -8.72
C ALA A 51 -11.59 0.03 -7.36
N LEU A 52 -11.28 1.12 -6.64
CA LEU A 52 -10.73 1.05 -5.28
C LEU A 52 -11.75 0.47 -4.28
N SER A 53 -13.04 0.79 -4.42
CA SER A 53 -14.11 0.21 -3.59
C SER A 53 -14.30 -1.29 -3.88
N ALA A 54 -14.16 -1.71 -5.14
CA ALA A 54 -14.16 -3.12 -5.51
C ALA A 54 -12.95 -3.85 -4.92
N LEU A 55 -11.76 -3.23 -4.94
CA LEU A 55 -10.57 -3.79 -4.30
C LEU A 55 -10.76 -3.95 -2.79
N ASP A 56 -11.32 -2.94 -2.10
CA ASP A 56 -11.65 -3.04 -0.67
C ASP A 56 -12.58 -4.23 -0.38
N SER A 57 -13.64 -4.38 -1.18
CA SER A 57 -14.62 -5.47 -1.04
C SER A 57 -13.99 -6.84 -1.28
N GLY A 58 -13.11 -6.95 -2.28
CA GLY A 58 -12.36 -8.17 -2.55
C GLY A 58 -11.42 -8.53 -1.40
N LEU A 59 -10.71 -7.54 -0.85
CA LEU A 59 -9.83 -7.72 0.30
C LEU A 59 -10.61 -8.14 1.56
N ALA A 60 -11.82 -7.61 1.76
CA ALA A 60 -12.70 -7.99 2.86
C ALA A 60 -13.14 -9.45 2.81
N SER A 61 -13.18 -10.03 1.60
CA SER A 61 -13.67 -11.39 1.35
C SER A 61 -12.58 -12.45 1.42
N LEU A 62 -11.31 -12.06 1.54
CA LEU A 62 -10.19 -13.00 1.64
C LEU A 62 -10.10 -13.62 3.02
N ALA A 63 -9.68 -14.89 3.05
CA ALA A 63 -9.32 -15.56 4.29
C ALA A 63 -8.12 -14.86 4.97
N PRO A 64 -8.05 -14.86 6.31
CA PRO A 64 -6.86 -14.42 7.02
C PRO A 64 -5.62 -15.20 6.55
N GLY A 65 -4.49 -14.50 6.40
CA GLY A 65 -3.23 -15.13 5.99
C GLY A 65 -3.07 -15.36 4.48
N ALA A 66 -3.90 -14.73 3.65
CA ALA A 66 -3.71 -14.72 2.19
C ALA A 66 -2.27 -14.34 1.83
N SER A 67 -1.67 -15.13 0.94
CA SER A 67 -0.29 -14.95 0.48
C SER A 67 -0.16 -13.70 -0.40
N ALA A 68 1.07 -13.21 -0.54
CA ALA A 68 1.38 -12.11 -1.45
C ALA A 68 0.99 -12.39 -2.91
N GLU A 69 0.96 -13.67 -3.32
CA GLU A 69 0.54 -14.09 -4.64
C GLU A 69 -0.98 -14.02 -4.81
N GLU A 70 -1.76 -14.58 -3.87
CA GLU A 70 -3.22 -14.49 -3.87
C GLU A 70 -3.70 -13.02 -3.84
N LEU A 71 -3.06 -12.20 -3.00
CA LEU A 71 -3.32 -10.76 -2.93
C LEU A 71 -2.99 -10.06 -4.24
N GLN A 72 -1.87 -10.41 -4.89
CA GLN A 72 -1.52 -9.85 -6.18
C GLN A 72 -2.54 -10.24 -7.25
N THR A 73 -2.99 -11.50 -7.27
CA THR A 73 -4.01 -12.00 -8.19
C THR A 73 -5.32 -11.23 -8.00
N LEU A 74 -5.77 -11.04 -6.76
CA LEU A 74 -6.96 -10.23 -6.48
C LEU A 74 -6.84 -8.81 -7.05
N VAL A 75 -5.69 -8.14 -6.85
CA VAL A 75 -5.47 -6.78 -7.36
C VAL A 75 -5.55 -6.74 -8.89
N TYR A 76 -5.00 -7.73 -9.58
CA TYR A 76 -5.08 -7.84 -11.04
C TYR A 76 -6.50 -8.09 -11.53
N GLU A 77 -7.18 -9.08 -10.96
CA GLU A 77 -8.54 -9.45 -11.37
C GLU A 77 -9.56 -8.33 -11.08
N THR A 78 -9.36 -7.59 -9.99
CA THR A 78 -10.14 -6.36 -9.72
C THR A 78 -9.94 -5.36 -10.86
N GLY A 79 -8.70 -5.05 -11.23
CA GLY A 79 -8.42 -4.13 -12.34
C GLY A 79 -9.07 -4.57 -13.66
N LYS A 80 -8.95 -5.85 -14.01
CA LYS A 80 -9.58 -6.41 -15.22
C LYS A 80 -11.09 -6.24 -15.20
N THR A 81 -11.73 -6.64 -14.11
CA THR A 81 -13.20 -6.58 -13.94
C THR A 81 -13.72 -5.15 -13.95
N MET A 82 -12.93 -4.20 -13.46
CA MET A 82 -13.25 -2.78 -13.40
C MET A 82 -12.89 -2.01 -14.69
N GLY A 83 -12.70 -2.72 -15.81
CA GLY A 83 -12.48 -2.11 -17.12
C GLY A 83 -11.07 -1.57 -17.34
N TYR A 84 -10.07 -2.18 -16.71
CA TYR A 84 -8.64 -1.93 -16.98
C TYR A 84 -7.95 -3.15 -17.63
N ALA A 85 -8.68 -4.12 -18.17
CA ALA A 85 -8.08 -5.33 -18.77
C ALA A 85 -7.03 -5.00 -19.85
N GLU A 86 -7.28 -4.00 -20.69
CA GLU A 86 -6.35 -3.52 -21.73
C GLU A 86 -5.39 -2.42 -21.24
N ALA A 87 -5.58 -1.93 -20.00
CA ALA A 87 -4.88 -0.77 -19.44
C ALA A 87 -4.41 -1.03 -17.99
N LEU A 88 -3.93 -2.23 -17.69
CA LEU A 88 -3.52 -2.61 -16.33
C LEU A 88 -2.45 -1.69 -15.75
N ARG A 89 -1.60 -1.11 -16.59
CA ARG A 89 -0.61 -0.11 -16.16
C ARG A 89 -1.27 1.10 -15.51
N ASP A 90 -2.38 1.58 -16.05
CA ASP A 90 -3.12 2.73 -15.51
C ASP A 90 -3.82 2.39 -14.19
N TRP A 91 -4.26 1.14 -14.04
CA TRP A 91 -4.76 0.65 -12.76
C TRP A 91 -3.70 0.70 -11.65
N PHE A 92 -2.49 0.18 -11.91
CA PHE A 92 -1.41 0.26 -10.91
C PHE A 92 -0.96 1.70 -10.67
N LYS A 93 -0.92 2.52 -11.72
CA LYS A 93 -0.65 3.96 -11.57
C LYS A 93 -1.68 4.63 -10.66
N THR A 94 -2.97 4.30 -10.82
CA THR A 94 -4.04 4.77 -9.92
C THR A 94 -3.75 4.38 -8.48
N ILE A 95 -3.47 3.10 -8.22
CA ILE A 95 -3.13 2.62 -6.88
C ILE A 95 -1.97 3.42 -6.29
N TYR A 96 -0.88 3.62 -7.04
CA TYR A 96 0.30 4.31 -6.52
C TYR A 96 0.09 5.82 -6.35
N GLU A 97 -0.63 6.49 -7.24
CA GLU A 97 -0.82 7.94 -7.11
C GLU A 97 -1.84 8.27 -6.02
N VAL A 98 -2.91 7.48 -5.92
CA VAL A 98 -4.02 7.71 -4.99
C VAL A 98 -3.68 7.21 -3.58
N LEU A 99 -3.08 6.01 -3.44
CA LEU A 99 -2.78 5.42 -2.12
C LEU A 99 -1.33 5.67 -1.69
N LEU A 100 -0.41 5.69 -2.68
CA LEU A 100 1.05 5.80 -2.57
C LEU A 100 1.62 7.22 -2.50
N GLY A 101 0.91 8.17 -3.11
CA GLY A 101 1.41 9.48 -3.48
C GLY A 101 2.61 9.43 -4.45
N SER A 102 2.71 8.43 -5.31
CA SER A 102 3.85 8.28 -6.25
C SER A 102 3.40 7.69 -7.59
N SER A 103 4.11 7.99 -8.67
CA SER A 103 3.80 7.45 -10.01
C SER A 103 4.19 5.97 -10.18
N GLN A 104 4.91 5.40 -9.21
CA GLN A 104 5.38 4.02 -9.20
C GLN A 104 5.45 3.49 -7.77
N GLY A 105 5.48 2.16 -7.63
CA GLY A 105 5.47 1.52 -6.32
C GLY A 105 5.95 0.07 -6.35
N PRO A 106 6.05 -0.55 -5.17
CA PRO A 106 6.40 -1.97 -5.06
C PRO A 106 5.29 -2.83 -5.64
N ARG A 107 5.58 -4.12 -5.87
CA ARG A 107 4.54 -5.12 -6.16
C ARG A 107 3.45 -5.06 -5.09
N PHE A 108 2.23 -4.68 -5.49
CA PHE A 108 1.20 -4.28 -4.52
C PHE A 108 0.72 -5.43 -3.63
N GLY A 109 0.61 -6.66 -4.15
CA GLY A 109 0.27 -7.83 -3.33
C GLY A 109 1.28 -8.11 -2.21
N SER A 110 2.58 -7.93 -2.48
CA SER A 110 3.64 -8.03 -1.45
C SER A 110 3.56 -6.88 -0.44
N PHE A 111 3.22 -5.68 -0.90
CA PHE A 111 2.95 -4.56 -0.01
C PHE A 111 1.78 -4.86 0.93
N ILE A 112 0.66 -5.39 0.43
CA ILE A 112 -0.50 -5.74 1.25
C ILE A 112 -0.16 -6.84 2.25
N ALA A 113 0.60 -7.87 1.84
CA ALA A 113 1.00 -8.95 2.74
C ALA A 113 1.85 -8.44 3.93
N LEU A 114 2.73 -7.47 3.68
CA LEU A 114 3.57 -6.87 4.74
C LEU A 114 2.80 -5.84 5.57
N TYR A 115 2.13 -4.90 4.89
CA TYR A 115 1.39 -3.78 5.48
C TYR A 115 0.18 -4.26 6.28
N GLY A 116 -0.51 -5.26 5.74
CA GLY A 116 -1.70 -5.89 6.29
C GLY A 116 -2.95 -5.55 5.47
N VAL A 117 -3.87 -6.52 5.41
CA VAL A 117 -5.13 -6.40 4.66
C VAL A 117 -6.01 -5.32 5.30
N ALA A 118 -6.18 -5.32 6.62
CA ALA A 118 -7.00 -4.35 7.33
C ALA A 118 -6.44 -2.92 7.20
N GLU A 119 -5.12 -2.77 7.29
CA GLU A 119 -4.42 -1.51 7.12
C GLU A 119 -4.55 -0.99 5.68
N THR A 120 -4.46 -1.87 4.68
CA THR A 120 -4.70 -1.52 3.27
C THR A 120 -6.13 -1.04 3.04
N ARG A 121 -7.12 -1.73 3.59
CA ARG A 121 -8.54 -1.33 3.51
C ARG A 121 -8.78 0.03 4.15
N THR A 122 -8.18 0.28 5.30
CA THR A 122 -8.21 1.60 5.95
C THR A 122 -7.58 2.68 5.08
N LEU A 123 -6.45 2.39 4.42
CA LEU A 123 -5.80 3.31 3.49
C LEU A 123 -6.71 3.64 2.29
N ILE A 124 -7.38 2.64 1.73
CA ILE A 124 -8.36 2.83 0.64
C ILE A 124 -9.50 3.73 1.12
N ALA A 125 -10.08 3.47 2.29
CA ALA A 125 -11.16 4.28 2.84
C ALA A 125 -10.75 5.76 3.00
N LYS A 126 -9.55 6.02 3.53
CA LYS A 126 -8.99 7.38 3.65
C LYS A 126 -8.81 8.06 2.29
N ALA A 127 -8.35 7.33 1.28
CA ALA A 127 -8.20 7.87 -0.06
C ALA A 127 -9.55 8.25 -0.68
N LEU A 128 -10.56 7.39 -0.51
CA LEU A 128 -11.92 7.65 -0.96
C LEU A 128 -12.57 8.84 -0.22
N ALA A 129 -12.23 9.05 1.04
CA ALA A 129 -12.65 10.22 1.83
C ALA A 129 -11.87 11.51 1.49
N GLY A 130 -10.80 11.41 0.68
CA GLY A 130 -9.93 12.55 0.34
C GLY A 130 -8.96 12.96 1.46
N GLU A 131 -8.82 12.15 2.51
CA GLU A 131 -7.97 12.49 3.67
C GLU A 131 -6.48 12.46 3.32
N LEU A 132 -6.08 11.65 2.34
CA LEU A 132 -4.66 11.51 1.96
C LEU A 132 -4.10 12.74 1.24
N THR A 133 -4.94 13.56 0.61
CA THR A 133 -4.48 14.82 0.00
C THR A 133 -4.30 15.93 1.04
N SER A 134 -5.06 15.89 2.14
CA SER A 134 -4.97 16.86 3.24
C SER A 134 -3.78 16.61 4.19
N ALA A 135 -3.32 15.36 4.31
CA ALA A 135 -2.21 14.99 5.18
C ALA A 135 -0.80 15.22 4.56
N ALA A 136 -0.76 15.74 3.33
CA ALA A 136 0.47 16.01 2.58
C ALA A 136 1.03 17.42 2.80
N GLU A 137 0.29 18.29 3.48
CA GLU A 137 0.75 19.58 4.04
C GLU A 137 1.39 19.39 5.41
#